data_AF-B9VRQ5-F1
#
_entry.id   AF-B9VRQ5-F1
#
_cell.length_a   1.000
_cell.length_b   1.000
_cell.length_c   1.000
_cell.angle_alpha   90.00
_cell.angle_beta   90.00
_cell.angle_gamma   90.00
#
_symmetry.space_group_name_H-M   'P 1'
#
loop_
_entity.id
_entity.type
_entity.pdbx_description
1 polymer ?
#
loop_
_entity_poly.entity_id
_entity_poly.type
_entity_poly.pdbx_seq_one_letter_code
_entity_poly.pdbx_strand_id
1 'polypeptide(L)'
;RGSRIEDRWIGFELSQKLWAVFKNRALSAGRVQTPVLGWIIERYRESKKSVKVFLRVRSGELSVSFETPFKSEREAAEYAKKGKIRVVKIGEREETLSPQPPFTTDMLIRDAGNRLGFSAQRVMELAQDLFESGLITYHRTEVPR
;
A
#
# COMPACT_ATOMS: atom_id res chain seq x y z
N ARG A 1 17.26 -24.21 3.46
CA ARG A 1 18.04 -24.41 2.20
C ARG A 1 17.21 -24.92 1.00
N GLY A 2 15.94 -25.30 1.15
CA GLY A 2 15.11 -25.83 0.06
C GLY A 2 14.42 -24.79 -0.86
N SER A 3 14.21 -23.56 -0.40
CA SER A 3 13.43 -22.55 -1.15
C SER A 3 14.00 -22.21 -2.53
N ARG A 4 15.34 -22.10 -2.66
CA ARG A 4 15.97 -21.73 -3.94
C ARG A 4 15.79 -22.78 -5.04
N ILE A 5 15.74 -24.05 -4.67
CA ILE A 5 15.57 -25.14 -5.65
C ILE A 5 14.12 -25.17 -6.12
N GLU A 6 13.19 -25.09 -5.16
CA GLU A 6 11.75 -25.00 -5.43
C GLU A 6 11.41 -23.80 -6.31
N ASP A 7 11.92 -22.61 -5.98
CA ASP A 7 11.69 -21.39 -6.75
C ASP A 7 12.19 -21.52 -8.20
N ARG A 8 13.33 -22.19 -8.41
CA ARG A 8 13.86 -22.46 -9.76
C ARG A 8 13.02 -23.45 -10.54
N TRP A 9 12.64 -24.57 -9.92
CA TRP A 9 11.83 -25.60 -10.58
C TRP A 9 10.48 -25.05 -10.99
N ILE A 10 9.77 -24.39 -10.07
CA ILE A 10 8.48 -23.75 -10.35
C ILE A 10 8.64 -22.65 -11.41
N GLY A 11 9.68 -21.81 -11.26
CA GLY A 11 9.92 -20.69 -12.17
C GLY A 11 10.17 -21.14 -13.60
N PHE A 12 11.06 -22.13 -13.82
CA PHE A 12 11.38 -22.62 -15.17
C PHE A 12 10.21 -23.34 -15.81
N GLU A 13 9.55 -24.25 -15.09
CA GLU A 13 8.42 -25.03 -15.61
C GLU A 13 7.24 -24.11 -16.00
N LEU A 14 6.85 -23.19 -15.13
CA LEU A 14 5.72 -22.29 -15.40
C LEU A 14 6.05 -21.27 -16.50
N SER A 15 7.27 -20.74 -16.53
CA SER A 15 7.66 -19.80 -17.59
C SER A 15 7.66 -20.46 -18.96
N GLN A 16 8.13 -21.71 -19.08
CA GLN A 16 8.06 -22.47 -20.34
C GLN A 16 6.61 -22.67 -20.82
N LYS A 17 5.68 -22.95 -19.90
CA LYS A 17 4.24 -23.02 -20.22
C LYS A 17 3.69 -21.69 -20.73
N LEU A 18 4.06 -20.57 -20.10
CA LEU A 18 3.69 -19.24 -20.57
C LEU A 18 4.22 -18.97 -21.98
N TRP A 19 5.46 -19.35 -22.27
CA TRP A 19 6.06 -19.18 -23.60
C TRP A 19 5.32 -20.00 -24.66
N ALA A 20 4.94 -21.24 -24.33
CA ALA A 20 4.21 -22.11 -25.25
C ALA A 20 2.83 -21.54 -25.63
N VAL A 21 2.12 -20.98 -24.64
CA VAL A 21 0.76 -20.41 -24.78
C VAL A 21 0.78 -19.05 -25.48
N PHE A 22 1.62 -18.12 -24.99
CA PHE A 22 1.62 -16.72 -25.43
C PHE A 22 2.66 -16.42 -26.52
N LYS A 23 3.48 -17.40 -26.91
CA LYS A 23 4.58 -17.26 -27.90
C LYS A 23 5.56 -16.13 -27.58
N ASN A 24 5.73 -15.80 -26.31
CA ASN A 24 6.60 -14.72 -25.85
C ASN A 24 7.56 -15.22 -24.76
N ARG A 25 8.86 -15.23 -25.07
CA ARG A 25 9.93 -15.69 -24.16
C ARG A 25 10.31 -14.69 -23.06
N ALA A 26 9.78 -13.47 -23.11
CA ALA A 26 9.99 -12.45 -22.07
C ALA A 26 9.06 -12.63 -20.86
N LEU A 27 8.08 -13.53 -20.93
CA LEU A 27 7.16 -13.79 -19.83
C LEU A 27 7.81 -14.68 -18.77
N SER A 28 7.52 -14.40 -17.50
CA SER A 28 8.00 -15.19 -16.38
C SER A 28 6.88 -15.47 -15.37
N ALA A 29 6.96 -16.62 -14.71
CA ALA A 29 6.16 -16.96 -13.56
C ALA A 29 7.05 -17.41 -12.40
N GLY A 30 6.55 -17.30 -11.17
CA GLY A 30 7.29 -17.74 -9.99
C GLY A 30 6.44 -17.72 -8.74
N ARG A 31 6.84 -18.52 -7.75
CA ARG A 31 6.07 -18.78 -6.53
C ARG A 31 5.70 -17.51 -5.74
N VAL A 32 6.56 -16.48 -5.75
CA VAL A 32 6.32 -15.21 -5.06
C VAL A 32 5.79 -14.12 -6.01
N GLN A 33 6.43 -13.94 -7.18
CA GLN A 33 6.05 -12.87 -8.11
C GLN A 33 4.63 -13.04 -8.68
N THR A 34 4.19 -14.27 -8.94
CA THR A 34 2.88 -14.54 -9.56
C THR A 34 1.72 -14.21 -8.61
N PRO A 35 1.71 -14.64 -7.33
CA PRO A 35 0.70 -14.19 -6.37
C PRO A 35 0.69 -12.68 -6.13
N VAL A 36 1.87 -12.06 -6.01
CA VAL A 36 1.99 -10.61 -5.80
C VAL A 36 1.38 -9.83 -6.96
N LEU A 37 1.67 -10.23 -8.21
CA LEU A 37 1.03 -9.65 -9.39
C LEU A 37 -0.50 -9.88 -9.36
N GLY A 38 -0.94 -11.05 -8.90
CA GLY A 38 -2.35 -11.37 -8.68
C GLY A 38 -3.04 -10.38 -7.73
N TRP A 39 -2.43 -10.08 -6.58
CA TRP A 39 -2.94 -9.10 -5.61
C TRP A 39 -3.04 -7.69 -6.20
N ILE A 40 -2.05 -7.27 -7.00
CA ILE A 40 -2.07 -5.98 -7.70
C ILE A 40 -3.24 -5.94 -8.69
N ILE A 41 -3.43 -6.99 -9.48
CA ILE A 41 -4.54 -7.08 -10.45
C ILE A 41 -5.90 -7.06 -9.73
N GLU A 42 -6.03 -7.77 -8.61
CA GLU A 42 -7.25 -7.79 -7.81
C GLU A 42 -7.58 -6.40 -7.27
N ARG A 43 -6.61 -5.74 -6.62
CA ARG A 43 -6.75 -4.36 -6.14
C ARG A 43 -7.09 -3.38 -7.26
N TYR A 44 -6.48 -3.54 -8.43
CA TYR A 44 -6.81 -2.71 -9.59
C TYR A 44 -8.25 -2.93 -10.09
N ARG A 45 -8.71 -4.18 -10.15
CA ARG A 45 -10.09 -4.51 -10.55
C ARG A 45 -11.11 -3.96 -9.56
N GLU A 46 -10.83 -4.01 -8.28
CA GLU A 46 -11.68 -3.42 -7.24
C GLU A 46 -11.68 -1.90 -7.32
N SER A 47 -10.52 -1.28 -7.48
CA SER A 47 -10.39 0.17 -7.65
C SER A 47 -11.22 0.65 -8.86
N LYS A 48 -11.18 -0.07 -9.98
CA LYS A 48 -12.03 0.23 -11.14
C LYS A 48 -13.54 0.13 -10.88
N LYS A 49 -13.96 -0.77 -9.98
CA LYS A 49 -15.37 -0.92 -9.60
C LYS A 49 -15.82 0.12 -8.57
N SER A 50 -14.88 0.63 -7.77
CA SER A 50 -15.14 1.57 -6.70
C SER A 50 -15.12 3.02 -7.20
N VAL A 51 -16.18 3.42 -7.92
CA VAL A 51 -16.45 4.85 -8.11
C VAL A 51 -17.11 5.35 -6.83
N LYS A 52 -16.36 6.12 -6.04
CA LYS A 52 -16.84 6.74 -4.81
C LYS A 52 -17.05 8.22 -5.05
N VAL A 53 -18.28 8.69 -4.80
CA VAL A 53 -18.60 10.12 -4.84
C VAL A 53 -18.53 10.67 -3.42
N PHE A 54 -17.69 11.67 -3.21
CA PHE A 54 -17.55 12.37 -1.93
C PHE A 54 -18.24 13.73 -2.01
N LEU A 55 -19.00 14.07 -0.98
CA LEU A 55 -19.48 15.44 -0.79
C LEU A 55 -18.54 16.15 0.18
N ARG A 56 -18.02 17.29 -0.28
CA ARG A 56 -17.21 18.19 0.54
C ARG A 56 -18.02 19.44 0.84
N VAL A 57 -18.23 19.70 2.12
CA VAL A 57 -18.93 20.89 2.60
C VAL A 57 -17.91 21.79 3.28
N ARG A 58 -17.96 23.08 2.92
CA ARG A 58 -17.10 24.13 3.47
C ARG A 58 -17.95 25.18 4.17
N SER A 59 -17.56 25.55 5.38
CA SER A 59 -18.16 26.62 6.16
C SER A 59 -17.05 27.41 6.86
N GLY A 60 -16.67 28.56 6.30
CA GLY A 60 -15.47 29.29 6.73
C GLY A 60 -14.21 28.44 6.57
N GLU A 61 -13.45 28.27 7.65
CA GLU A 61 -12.22 27.45 7.70
C GLU A 61 -12.49 25.95 7.85
N LEU A 62 -13.73 25.55 8.19
CA LEU A 62 -14.07 24.15 8.39
C LEU A 62 -14.41 23.48 7.05
N SER A 63 -13.72 22.38 6.75
CA SER A 63 -14.06 21.51 5.62
C SER A 63 -14.28 20.08 6.09
N VAL A 64 -15.45 19.53 5.77
CA VAL A 64 -15.80 18.14 6.08
C VAL A 64 -16.09 17.42 4.76
N SER A 65 -15.48 16.26 4.58
CA SER A 65 -15.74 15.39 3.43
C SER A 65 -16.35 14.09 3.92
N PHE A 66 -17.45 13.65 3.30
CA PHE A 66 -18.08 12.36 3.61
C PHE A 66 -18.36 11.59 2.32
N GLU A 67 -18.20 10.27 2.40
CA GLU A 67 -18.53 9.35 1.30
C GLU A 67 -20.06 9.29 1.15
N THR A 68 -20.55 9.39 -0.09
CA THR A 68 -21.98 9.28 -0.37
C THR A 68 -22.35 7.89 -0.87
N PRO A 69 -23.60 7.44 -0.66
CA PRO A 69 -24.09 6.19 -1.25
C PRO A 69 -24.34 6.31 -2.76
N PHE A 70 -24.25 7.51 -3.34
CA PHE A 70 -24.54 7.77 -4.74
C PHE A 70 -23.35 7.40 -5.63
N LYS A 71 -23.64 6.80 -6.78
CA LYS A 71 -22.63 6.47 -7.80
C LYS A 71 -22.45 7.57 -8.84
N SER A 72 -23.38 8.52 -8.89
CA SER A 72 -23.41 9.63 -9.84
C SER A 72 -23.23 10.96 -9.14
N GLU A 73 -22.37 11.81 -9.69
CA GLU A 73 -22.17 13.19 -9.22
C GLU A 73 -23.49 14.00 -9.23
N ARG A 74 -24.37 13.74 -10.21
CA ARG A 74 -25.65 14.46 -10.34
C ARG A 74 -26.59 14.16 -9.18
N GLU A 75 -26.74 12.88 -8.82
CA GLU A 75 -27.58 12.44 -7.70
C GLU A 75 -27.04 13.00 -6.37
N ALA A 76 -25.72 12.92 -6.18
CA ALA A 76 -25.06 13.49 -5.02
C ALA A 76 -25.25 15.01 -4.94
N ALA A 77 -25.17 15.73 -6.06
CA ALA A 77 -25.37 17.18 -6.10
C ALA A 77 -26.82 17.58 -5.81
N GLU A 78 -27.81 16.84 -6.32
CA GLU A 78 -29.21 17.08 -5.98
C GLU A 78 -29.51 16.84 -4.49
N TYR A 79 -28.94 15.78 -3.94
CA TYR A 79 -29.04 15.50 -2.51
C TYR A 79 -28.39 16.62 -1.68
N ALA A 80 -27.19 17.07 -2.09
CA ALA A 80 -26.46 18.14 -1.41
C ALA A 80 -27.25 19.47 -1.39
N LYS A 81 -27.98 19.80 -2.46
CA LYS A 81 -28.83 21.01 -2.51
C LYS A 81 -30.01 20.96 -1.53
N LYS A 82 -30.50 19.77 -1.20
CA LYS A 82 -31.63 19.57 -0.27
C LYS A 82 -31.19 19.44 1.19
N GLY A 83 -29.95 19.02 1.43
CA GLY A 83 -29.41 18.80 2.76
C GLY A 83 -29.08 20.09 3.51
N LYS A 84 -29.46 20.15 4.80
CA LYS A 84 -28.97 21.16 5.75
C LYS A 84 -28.03 20.47 6.73
N ILE A 85 -26.86 21.05 6.94
CA ILE A 85 -25.88 20.53 7.90
C ILE A 85 -25.87 21.46 9.11
N ARG A 86 -25.91 20.87 10.30
CA ARG A 86 -25.81 21.59 11.56
C ARG A 86 -24.71 20.94 12.39
N VAL A 87 -23.79 21.77 12.88
CA VAL A 87 -22.79 21.34 13.85
C VAL A 87 -23.49 21.09 15.19
N VAL A 88 -23.43 19.86 15.68
CA VAL A 88 -24.11 19.45 16.93
C VAL A 88 -23.20 19.63 18.14
N LYS A 89 -21.89 19.43 17.98
CA LYS A 89 -20.91 19.52 19.06
C LYS A 89 -19.54 19.90 18.51
N ILE A 90 -18.86 20.79 19.22
CA ILE A 90 -17.44 21.07 19.07
C ILE A 90 -16.81 20.74 20.43
N GLY A 91 -15.68 20.05 20.43
CA GLY A 91 -14.97 19.69 21.65
C GLY A 91 -13.50 19.48 21.35
N GLU A 92 -12.69 19.71 22.37
CA GLU A 92 -11.25 19.46 22.35
C GLU A 92 -10.96 18.22 23.21
N ARG A 93 -10.01 17.42 22.75
CA ARG A 93 -9.53 16.25 23.47
C ARG A 93 -8.03 16.29 23.47
N GLU A 94 -7.44 16.24 24.66
CA GLU A 94 -6.03 15.98 24.80
C GLU A 94 -5.79 14.48 24.59
N GLU A 95 -5.03 14.15 23.56
CA GLU A 95 -4.58 12.78 23.29
C GLU A 95 -3.07 12.71 23.50
N THR A 96 -2.63 11.84 24.40
CA THR A 96 -1.21 11.55 24.58
C THR A 96 -0.77 10.57 23.51
N LEU A 97 0.12 11.01 22.62
CA LEU A 97 0.72 10.14 21.60
C LEU A 97 1.91 9.39 22.20
N SER A 98 1.78 8.08 22.35
CA SER A 98 2.90 7.22 22.74
C SER A 98 3.96 7.17 21.62
N PRO A 99 5.25 7.04 21.96
CA PRO A 99 6.29 6.84 20.97
C PRO A 99 6.04 5.56 20.17
N GLN A 100 6.43 5.57 18.90
CA GLN A 100 6.33 4.39 18.06
C GLN A 100 7.36 3.33 18.50
N PRO A 101 7.05 2.03 18.33
CA PRO A 101 8.02 0.98 18.59
C PRO A 101 9.23 1.11 17.65
N PRO A 102 10.36 0.47 18.00
CA PRO A 102 11.50 0.37 17.09
C PRO A 102 11.13 -0.32 15.77
N PHE A 103 11.88 0.00 14.72
CA PHE A 103 11.57 -0.51 13.39
C PHE A 103 11.83 -2.01 13.23
N THR A 104 10.85 -2.70 12.63
CA THR A 104 11.07 -3.96 11.90
C THR A 104 11.49 -3.67 10.45
N THR A 105 11.92 -4.70 9.72
CA THR A 105 12.34 -4.56 8.31
C THR A 105 11.25 -3.94 7.43
N ASP A 106 10.02 -4.42 7.57
CA ASP A 106 8.88 -3.97 6.79
C ASP A 106 8.47 -2.53 7.13
N MET A 107 8.53 -2.16 8.41
CA MET A 107 8.26 -0.78 8.85
C MET A 107 9.31 0.18 8.32
N LEU A 108 10.59 -0.18 8.40
CA LEU A 108 11.69 0.63 7.87
C LEU A 108 11.53 0.87 6.37
N ILE A 109 11.29 -0.19 5.60
CA ILE A 109 11.07 -0.10 4.14
C ILE A 109 9.86 0.77 3.83
N ARG A 110 8.74 0.57 4.54
CA ARG A 110 7.51 1.31 4.31
C ARG A 110 7.66 2.79 4.64
N ASP A 111 8.26 3.12 5.78
CA ASP A 111 8.41 4.51 6.22
C ASP A 111 9.41 5.26 5.32
N ALA A 112 10.54 4.64 4.97
CA ALA A 112 11.49 5.21 4.03
C ALA A 112 10.90 5.37 2.61
N GLY A 113 10.08 4.43 2.16
CA GLY A 113 9.33 4.57 0.91
C GLY A 113 8.37 5.75 0.92
N ASN A 114 7.61 5.91 2.01
CA ASN A 114 6.61 6.98 2.14
C ASN A 114 7.23 8.38 2.33
N ARG A 115 8.29 8.48 3.13
CA ARG A 115 8.90 9.78 3.50
C ARG A 115 10.02 10.21 2.57
N LEU A 116 10.83 9.26 2.10
CA LEU A 116 12.05 9.53 1.33
C LEU A 116 11.92 9.11 -0.14
N GLY A 117 10.84 8.42 -0.52
CA GLY A 117 10.64 7.92 -1.89
C GLY A 117 11.63 6.84 -2.30
N PHE A 118 12.26 6.15 -1.34
CA PHE A 118 13.24 5.11 -1.65
C PHE A 118 12.57 3.78 -2.04
N SER A 119 13.17 3.08 -2.99
CA SER A 119 12.77 1.70 -3.29
C SER A 119 13.19 0.77 -2.16
N ALA A 120 12.49 -0.35 -1.99
CA ALA A 120 12.84 -1.36 -0.99
C ALA A 120 14.30 -1.84 -1.14
N GLN A 121 14.78 -2.00 -2.38
CA GLN A 121 16.16 -2.38 -2.65
C GLN A 121 17.15 -1.32 -2.11
N ARG A 122 16.93 -0.04 -2.43
CA ARG A 122 17.81 1.05 -1.97
C ARG A 122 17.85 1.15 -0.46
N VAL A 123 16.70 1.01 0.21
CA VAL A 123 16.63 1.02 1.69
C VAL A 123 17.47 -0.11 2.28
N MET A 124 17.37 -1.31 1.72
CA MET A 124 18.08 -2.48 2.22
C MET A 124 19.59 -2.42 1.95
N GLU A 125 20.01 -1.83 0.82
CA GLU A 125 21.42 -1.56 0.53
C GLU A 125 22.01 -0.56 1.54
N LEU A 126 21.36 0.59 1.74
CA LEU A 126 21.81 1.59 2.71
C LEU A 126 21.81 1.07 4.15
N ALA A 127 20.79 0.29 4.54
CA ALA A 127 20.74 -0.31 5.86
C ALA A 127 21.83 -1.38 6.06
N GLN A 128 22.27 -2.05 4.99
CA GLN A 128 23.42 -2.94 5.05
C GLN A 128 24.71 -2.15 5.29
N ASP A 129 24.93 -1.06 4.55
CA ASP A 129 26.11 -0.20 4.72
C ASP A 129 26.20 0.39 6.13
N LEU A 130 25.07 0.86 6.67
CA LEU A 130 24.99 1.37 8.04
C LEU A 130 25.27 0.29 9.10
N PHE A 131 24.78 -0.93 8.88
CA PHE A 131 25.02 -2.06 9.79
C PHE A 131 26.51 -2.47 9.77
N GLU A 132 27.10 -2.57 8.58
CA GLU A 132 28.52 -2.91 8.41
C GLU A 132 29.45 -1.83 8.97
N SER A 133 29.01 -0.57 8.95
CA SER A 133 29.70 0.57 9.58
C SER A 133 29.48 0.66 11.10
N GLY A 134 28.68 -0.22 11.69
CA GLY A 134 28.40 -0.24 13.13
C GLY A 134 27.46 0.88 13.62
N LEU A 135 26.72 1.52 12.72
CA LEU A 135 25.82 2.65 13.04
C LEU A 135 24.41 2.18 13.45
N ILE A 136 24.00 0.98 13.07
CA ILE A 136 22.71 0.39 13.42
C ILE A 136 22.85 -1.10 13.78
N THR A 137 21.81 -1.67 14.40
CA THR A 137 21.69 -3.12 14.58
C THR A 137 21.23 -3.82 13.31
N TYR A 138 21.27 -5.16 13.30
CA TYR A 138 20.87 -5.95 12.15
C TYR A 138 19.43 -5.65 11.68
N HIS A 139 19.30 -5.10 10.48
CA HIS A 139 18.06 -4.52 9.96
C HIS A 139 17.08 -5.54 9.38
N ARG A 140 17.50 -6.79 9.13
CA ARG A 140 16.63 -7.87 8.62
C ARG A 140 15.99 -8.65 9.78
N THR A 141 15.11 -7.97 10.51
CA THR A 141 14.39 -8.49 11.70
C THR A 141 12.87 -8.34 11.54
N GLU A 142 12.14 -9.32 12.07
CA GLU A 142 10.68 -9.29 12.21
C GLU A 142 10.23 -8.85 13.61
N VAL A 143 11.15 -8.76 14.56
CA VAL A 143 10.87 -8.36 15.93
C VAL A 143 11.32 -6.92 16.14
N PRO A 144 10.45 -6.03 16.67
CA PRO A 144 10.86 -4.71 17.14
C PRO A 144 11.92 -4.88 18.24
N ARG A 145 13.11 -4.32 18.05
CA ARG A 145 14.21 -4.38 19.02
C ARG A 145 14.57 -3.01 19.53
#